data_AF-A0A5C6BBR2-F1
#
_entry.id   AF-A0A5C6BBR2-F1
#
_cell.length_a   1.000
_cell.length_b   1.000
_cell.length_c   1.000
_cell.angle_alpha   90.00
_cell.angle_beta   90.00
_cell.angle_gamma   90.00
#
_symmetry.space_group_name_H-M   'P 1'
#
loop_
_entity.id
_entity.type
_entity.pdbx_description
1 polymer ?
#
loop_
_entity_poly.entity_id
_entity_poly.type
_entity_poly.pdbx_seq_one_letter_code
_entity_poly.pdbx_strand_id
1 'polypeptide(L)' 'MLDLFGGSSSTLIACEQTERKAFLMELDPLYCEVIVGRREQFTGQKAERVSATEEVKP' A
#
# COMPACT_ATOMS: atom_id res chain seq x y z
N MET A 1 -7.58 7.70 -2.15
CA MET A 1 -6.85 8.65 -1.27
C MET A 1 -5.38 8.59 -1.64
N LEU A 2 -4.72 9.75 -1.79
CA LEU A 2 -3.29 9.83 -2.07
C LEU A 2 -2.55 10.18 -0.78
N ASP A 3 -1.54 9.39 -0.44
CA ASP A 3 -0.68 9.59 0.72
C ASP A 3 0.80 9.56 0.28
N LEU A 4 1.52 10.66 0.50
CA LEU A 4 2.92 10.77 0.09
C LEU A 4 3.90 10.31 1.19
N PHE A 5 3.39 9.99 2.38
CA PHE A 5 4.17 9.60 3.54
C PHE A 5 3.54 8.37 4.17
N GLY A 6 3.72 7.22 3.50
CA GLY A 6 3.03 5.99 3.85
C GLY A 6 3.26 5.53 5.30
N GLY A 7 4.45 5.79 5.86
CA GLY A 7 4.74 5.64 7.28
C GLY A 7 4.14 4.37 7.92
N SER A 8 3.14 4.53 8.79
CA SER A 8 2.49 3.43 9.52
C SER A 8 1.37 2.69 8.76
N SER A 9 1.14 3.02 7.49
CA SER A 9 0.09 2.47 6.62
C SER A 9 -1.36 2.73 7.08
N SER A 10 -1.62 3.69 7.97
CA SER A 10 -2.96 3.95 8.51
C SER A 10 -3.98 4.34 7.42
N THR A 11 -3.58 5.19 6.49
CA THR A 11 -4.40 5.60 5.33
C THR A 11 -4.80 4.40 4.47
N LEU A 12 -3.88 3.49 4.20
CA LEU A 12 -4.12 2.27 3.41
C LEU A 12 -5.17 1.38 4.07
N ILE A 13 -5.03 1.14 5.38
CA ILE A 13 -5.95 0.28 6.14
C ILE A 13 -7.34 0.91 6.28
N ALA A 14 -7.42 2.24 6.45
CA ALA A 14 -8.70 2.95 6.47
C ALA A 14 -9.40 2.89 5.11
N CYS A 15 -8.65 2.98 4.01
CA CYS A 15 -9.20 2.84 2.67
C CYS A 15 -9.70 1.41 2.40
N GLU A 16 -8.97 0.39 2.85
CA GLU A 16 -9.40 -1.00 2.74
C GLU A 16 -10.73 -1.26 3.48
N GLN A 17 -10.87 -0.74 4.71
CA GLN A 17 -12.12 -0.86 5.49
C GLN A 17 -13.31 -0.11 4.89
N THR A 18 -13.04 0.96 4.13
CA THR A 18 -14.07 1.81 3.52
C THR A 18 -14.31 1.51 2.05
N GLU A 19 -13.74 0.42 1.53
CA GLU A 19 -13.82 -0.01 0.14
C GLU A 19 -13.37 1.08 -0.85
N ARG A 20 -12.34 1.86 -0.45
CA ARG A 20 -11.76 2.95 -1.24
C ARG A 20 -10.38 2.57 -1.74
N LYS A 21 -10.00 3.09 -2.92
CA LYS A 21 -8.64 2.95 -3.46
C LYS A 21 -7.67 3.90 -2.74
N ALA A 22 -6.52 3.40 -2.31
CA ALA A 22 -5.42 4.19 -1.75
C ALA A 22 -4.18 4.10 -2.63
N PHE A 23 -3.49 5.23 -2.79
CA PHE A 23 -2.19 5.33 -3.45
C PHE A 23 -1.20 5.88 -2.43
N LEU A 24 -0.14 5.13 -2.15
CA LEU A 24 0.87 5.50 -1.17
C LEU A 24 2.23 5.61 -1.83
N MET A 25 3.03 6.56 -1.35
CA MET A 25 4.45 6.68 -1.66
C MET A 25 5.23 6.67 -0.36
N GLU A 26 6.40 6.02 -0.38
CA GLU A 26 7.34 6.01 0.73
C GLU A 26 8.76 5.96 0.19
N LEU A 27 9.67 6.73 0.80
CA LEU A 27 11.05 6.86 0.33
C LEU A 27 11.95 5.83 0.99
N ASP A 28 11.69 5.50 2.25
CA ASP A 28 12.50 4.55 3.01
C ASP A 28 12.07 3.10 2.70
N PRO A 29 12.95 2.27 2.13
CA PRO A 29 12.66 0.87 1.84
C PRO A 29 12.20 0.07 3.06
N LEU A 30 12.68 0.40 4.26
CA LEU A 30 12.27 -0.29 5.49
C LEU A 30 10.79 -0.05 5.79
N TYR A 31 10.31 1.17 5.58
CA TYR A 31 8.90 1.49 5.75
C TYR A 31 8.04 0.89 4.64
N CYS A 32 8.55 0.78 3.41
CA CYS A 32 7.85 0.06 2.32
C CYS A 32 7.52 -1.38 2.73
N GLU A 33 8.49 -2.12 3.29
CA GLU A 33 8.28 -3.49 3.77
C GLU A 33 7.26 -3.55 4.92
N VAL A 34 7.32 -2.58 5.86
CA VAL A 34 6.34 -2.48 6.96
C VAL A 34 4.93 -2.23 6.43
N ILE A 35 4.76 -1.34 5.44
CA ILE A 35 3.47 -1.02 4.83
C ILE A 35 2.88 -2.25 4.15
N VAL A 36 3.70 -2.96 3.35
CA VAL A 36 3.30 -4.21 2.68
C VAL A 36 2.87 -5.24 3.72
N GLY A 37 3.73 -5.55 4.69
CA GLY A 37 3.44 -6.57 5.70
C GLY A 37 2.18 -6.28 6.50
N ARG A 38 1.93 -5.01 6.87
CA ARG A 38 0.70 -4.62 7.57
C ARG A 38 -0.56 -4.81 6.70
N ARG A 39 -0.49 -4.44 5.42
CA ARG A 39 -1.62 -4.65 4.49
C ARG A 39 -1.91 -6.14 4.31
N GLU A 40 -0.87 -6.95 4.10
CA GLU A 40 -1.01 -8.41 3.93
C GLU A 40 -1.60 -9.06 5.17
N GLN A 41 -1.15 -8.68 6.37
CA GLN A 41 -1.70 -9.17 7.63
C GLN A 41 -3.17 -8.79 7.83
N PHE A 42 -3.55 -7.57 7.43
CA PHE A 42 -4.92 -7.09 7.59
C PHE A 42 -5.90 -7.73 6.60
N THR A 43 -5.48 -7.89 5.34
CA THR A 43 -6.34 -8.38 4.25
C THR A 43 -6.26 -9.90 4.04
N GLY A 44 -5.18 -10.54 4.49
CA GLY A 44 -4.83 -11.92 4.14
C GLY A 44 -4.37 -12.10 2.69
N GLN A 45 -4.27 -11.02 1.91
CA GLN A 45 -3.88 -11.07 0.50
C GLN A 45 -2.42 -10.67 0.35
N LYS A 46 -1.65 -11.45 -0.43
CA LYS A 46 -0.27 -11.10 -0.74
C LYS A 46 -0.18 -9.90 -1.67
N ALA A 47 0.75 -9.00 -1.40
CA ALA A 47 1.07 -7.90 -2.27
C ALA A 47 1.82 -8.39 -3.51
N GLU A 48 1.52 -7.80 -4.66
CA GLU A 48 2.21 -8.07 -5.91
C GLU A 48 3.15 -6.92 -6.23
N ARG A 49 4.41 -7.26 -6.52
CA ARG A 49 5.39 -6.28 -6.98
C ARG A 49 5.29 -6.16 -8.49
N VAL A 50 4.77 -5.03 -8.95
CA VAL A 50 4.70 -4.73 -10.39
C VAL A 50 5.95 -3.98 -10.84
N SER A 51 6.46 -4.30 -12.03
CA SER A 51 7.58 -3.58 -12.61
C SER A 51 7.17 -2.20 -13.12
N ALA A 52 8.08 -1.22 -13.12
CA ALA A 52 7.77 0.16 -13.53
C ALA A 52 7.33 0.31 -15.01
N THR A 53 7.52 -0.74 -15.81
CA THR A 53 7.18 -0.79 -17.25
C THR A 53 5.83 -1.44 -17.54
N GLU A 54 5.14 -1.97 -16.52
CA GLU A 54 3.85 -2.64 -16.70
C GLU A 54 2.69 -1.68 -16.38
N GLU A 55 1.72 -1.59 -17.28
CA GLU A 55 0.48 -0.85 -17.05
C GLU A 55 -0.39 -1.59 -16.03
N VAL A 56 -0.38 -1.12 -14.78
CA VAL A 56 -1.35 -1.58 -13.77
C VAL A 56 -2.69 -0.90 -14.04
N LYS A 57 -3.66 -1.66 -14.57
CA LYS A 57 -5.04 -1.17 -14.68
C LYS A 57 -5.62 -0.95 -13.28
N PRO A 58 -6.15 0.26 -12.97
CA PRO A 58 -6.55 0.63 -11.62
C PRO A 58 -7.83 -0.04 -11.14
#